data_AF-A0A2V1NSR8-F1
#
_entry.id   AF-A0A2V1NSR8-F1
#
_cell.length_a   1.000
_cell.length_b   1.000
_cell.length_c   1.000
_cell.angle_alpha   90.00
_cell.angle_beta   90.00
_cell.angle_gamma   90.00
#
_symmetry.space_group_name_H-M   'P 1'
#
loop_
_entity.id
_entity.type
_entity.pdbx_description
1 polymer ?
#
loop_
_entity_poly.entity_id
_entity_poly.type
_entity_poly.pdbx_seq_one_letter_code
_entity_poly.pdbx_strand_id
1 'polypeptide(L)'
;MTALDVPPGPGFIASVAVASAIHHAEGYDVAQLLITHPGPRRPNETPETVEDGMRRLAESLHLGPGDQPPPFIGARITMRRRLVTLDYGHEQYVMTLPAPSEDWLALVERGELCRVALVAAPLTLDADQAKHDAHVTESLARGLVMWGTTHARRRF
;
A
#
# COMPACT_ATOMS: atom_id res chain seq x y z
N MET A 1 -3.14 6.50 -24.33
CA MET A 1 -3.53 5.44 -23.39
C MET A 1 -2.44 4.38 -23.42
N THR A 2 -1.42 4.59 -22.59
CA THR A 2 -0.39 3.58 -22.33
C THR A 2 -1.01 2.50 -21.45
N ALA A 3 -0.64 1.23 -21.64
CA ALA A 3 -1.26 0.05 -21.00
C ALA A 3 -1.17 -0.02 -19.45
N LEU A 4 -0.71 1.06 -18.81
CA LEU A 4 -0.58 1.22 -17.36
C LEU A 4 -1.82 1.87 -16.70
N ASP A 5 -2.75 2.45 -17.47
CA ASP A 5 -3.95 3.13 -16.95
C ASP A 5 -5.01 2.19 -16.34
N VAL A 6 -4.83 0.87 -16.43
CA VAL A 6 -5.78 -0.11 -15.87
C VAL A 6 -5.24 -0.63 -14.54
N PRO A 7 -5.96 -0.40 -13.41
CA PRO A 7 -5.58 -0.94 -12.11
C PRO A 7 -5.39 -2.46 -12.17
N PRO A 8 -4.44 -3.04 -11.41
CA PRO A 8 -4.25 -4.48 -11.40
C PRO A 8 -5.52 -5.23 -11.01
N GLY A 9 -5.82 -6.32 -11.71
CA GLY A 9 -7.00 -7.12 -11.43
C GLY A 9 -6.95 -7.78 -10.04
N PRO A 10 -8.11 -8.25 -9.51
CA PRO A 10 -8.21 -8.82 -8.16
C PRO A 10 -7.31 -10.05 -7.96
N GLY A 11 -7.01 -10.80 -9.03
CA GLY A 11 -6.07 -11.92 -8.96
C GLY A 11 -4.66 -11.49 -8.57
N PHE A 12 -4.19 -10.33 -9.04
CA PHE A 12 -2.89 -9.78 -8.63
C PHE A 12 -2.99 -9.19 -7.23
N ILE A 13 -4.05 -8.43 -6.93
CA ILE A 13 -4.26 -7.84 -5.60
C ILE A 13 -4.32 -8.90 -4.50
N ALA A 14 -4.85 -10.08 -4.78
CA ALA A 14 -4.90 -11.19 -3.82
C ALA A 14 -3.52 -11.77 -3.44
N SER A 15 -2.46 -11.50 -4.21
CA SER A 15 -1.08 -11.93 -3.88
C SER A 15 -0.24 -10.84 -3.23
N VAL A 16 -0.75 -9.61 -3.14
CA VAL A 16 -0.09 -8.49 -2.46
C VAL A 16 -0.16 -8.68 -0.95
N ALA A 17 0.96 -8.44 -0.27
CA ALA A 17 1.04 -8.39 1.18
C ALA A 17 0.82 -6.95 1.66
N VAL A 18 0.04 -6.80 2.72
CA VAL A 18 -0.22 -5.50 3.35
C VAL A 18 -0.01 -5.61 4.85
N ALA A 19 0.79 -4.72 5.40
CA ALA A 19 0.98 -4.57 6.85
C ALA A 19 0.46 -3.20 7.29
N SER A 20 -0.20 -3.16 8.44
CA SER A 20 -0.60 -1.90 9.09
C SER A 20 0.33 -1.61 10.26
N ALA A 21 0.67 -0.33 10.45
CA ALA A 21 1.53 0.14 11.53
C ALA A 21 1.10 1.53 11.97
N ILE A 22 1.57 1.96 13.14
CA ILE A 22 1.38 3.33 13.63
C ILE A 22 2.77 3.94 13.77
N HIS A 23 2.96 5.10 13.15
CA HIS A 23 4.14 5.92 13.38
C HIS A 23 3.82 6.95 14.46
N HIS A 24 4.49 6.81 15.59
CA HIS A 24 4.41 7.75 16.70
C HIS A 24 5.47 8.84 16.51
N ALA A 25 5.02 10.09 16.35
CA ALA A 25 5.88 11.27 16.27
C ALA A 25 5.59 12.21 17.45
N GLU A 26 6.50 13.15 17.73
CA GLU A 26 6.27 14.15 18.77
C GLU A 26 5.03 14.99 18.43
N GLY A 27 3.95 14.77 19.19
CA GLY A 27 2.70 15.53 19.11
C GLY A 27 1.65 14.98 18.15
N TYR A 28 1.91 13.89 17.41
CA TYR A 28 0.89 13.25 16.57
C TYR A 28 1.21 11.80 16.22
N ASP A 29 0.16 11.01 15.98
CA ASP A 29 0.24 9.64 15.48
C ASP A 29 -0.21 9.59 14.03
N VAL A 30 0.45 8.78 13.20
CA VAL A 30 0.07 8.56 11.80
C VAL A 30 -0.14 7.08 11.55
N ALA A 31 -1.33 6.72 11.08
CA ALA A 31 -1.60 5.39 10.59
C ALA A 31 -0.76 5.11 9.33
N GLN A 32 -0.21 3.92 9.17
CA GLN A 32 0.59 3.54 8.01
C GLN A 32 0.12 2.21 7.43
N LEU A 33 0.25 2.09 6.12
CA LEU A 33 0.14 0.85 5.37
C LEU A 33 1.42 0.65 4.57
N LEU A 34 2.02 -0.53 4.71
CA LEU A 34 3.11 -0.98 3.87
C LEU A 34 2.58 -2.06 2.93
N ILE A 35 2.70 -1.83 1.63
CA ILE A 35 2.25 -2.72 0.56
C ILE A 35 3.48 -3.30 -0.15
N THR A 36 3.59 -4.62 -0.19
CA THR A 36 4.69 -5.35 -0.84
C THR A 36 4.17 -6.53 -1.64
N HIS A 37 5.02 -7.14 -2.46
CA HIS A 37 4.70 -8.38 -3.14
C HIS A 37 5.76 -9.45 -2.82
N PRO A 38 5.36 -10.70 -2.52
CA PRO A 38 6.29 -11.78 -2.18
C PRO A 38 7.16 -12.31 -3.34
N GLY A 39 7.16 -11.64 -4.49
CA GLY A 39 7.67 -12.17 -5.76
C GLY A 39 6.71 -13.10 -6.48
N PRO A 40 7.13 -13.77 -7.57
CA PRO A 40 6.29 -14.64 -8.38
C PRO A 40 5.66 -15.79 -7.58
N ARG A 41 4.35 -15.97 -7.70
CA ARG A 41 3.56 -17.02 -7.02
C ARG A 41 2.84 -17.92 -8.02
N ARG A 42 2.79 -17.53 -9.30
CA ARG A 42 2.14 -18.27 -10.39
C ARG A 42 3.12 -18.63 -11.51
N PRO A 43 2.85 -19.70 -12.28
CA PRO A 43 3.75 -20.14 -13.37
C PRO A 43 4.02 -19.10 -14.45
N ASN A 44 3.13 -18.11 -14.62
CA ASN A 44 3.23 -17.04 -15.61
C ASN A 44 3.76 -15.72 -15.03
N GLU A 45 4.15 -15.69 -13.75
CA GLU A 45 4.73 -14.50 -13.11
C GLU A 45 6.26 -14.58 -13.15
N THR A 46 6.88 -13.46 -13.48
CA THR A 46 8.32 -13.18 -13.31
C THR A 46 8.49 -11.98 -12.37
N PRO A 47 9.69 -11.76 -11.79
CA PRO A 47 9.96 -10.58 -10.96
C PRO A 47 9.59 -9.27 -11.66
N GLU A 48 9.86 -9.17 -12.97
CA GLU A 48 9.54 -7.99 -13.79
C GLU A 48 8.02 -7.79 -13.90
N THR A 49 7.27 -8.86 -14.19
CA THR A 49 5.79 -8.74 -14.26
C THR A 49 5.16 -8.38 -12.92
N VAL A 50 5.77 -8.81 -11.81
CA VAL A 50 5.35 -8.45 -10.47
C VAL A 50 5.64 -6.99 -10.18
N GLU A 51 6.86 -6.52 -10.50
CA GLU A 51 7.23 -5.11 -10.35
C GLU A 51 6.32 -4.20 -11.18
N ASP A 52 6.05 -4.57 -12.44
CA ASP A 52 5.12 -3.85 -13.31
C ASP A 52 3.70 -3.79 -12.72
N GLY A 53 3.22 -4.90 -12.15
CA GLY A 53 1.93 -4.94 -11.45
C GLY A 53 1.90 -4.02 -10.23
N MET A 54 2.98 -3.98 -9.45
CA MET A 54 3.12 -3.08 -8.30
C MET A 54 3.21 -1.60 -8.72
N ARG A 55 3.87 -1.29 -9.84
CA ARG A 55 3.91 0.06 -10.42
C ARG A 55 2.53 0.52 -10.86
N ARG A 56 1.77 -0.33 -11.56
CA ARG A 56 0.38 -0.04 -11.94
C ARG A 56 -0.51 0.19 -10.71
N LEU A 57 -0.32 -0.57 -9.63
CA LEU A 57 -1.03 -0.34 -8.37
C LEU A 57 -0.70 1.04 -7.77
N ALA A 58 0.58 1.43 -7.79
CA ALA A 58 0.99 2.74 -7.29
C ALA A 58 0.42 3.87 -8.13
N GLU A 59 0.41 3.74 -9.46
CA GLU A 59 -0.20 4.70 -10.38
C GLU A 59 -1.71 4.82 -10.16
N SER A 60 -2.42 3.70 -10.00
CA SER A 60 -3.87 3.70 -9.76
C SER A 60 -4.25 4.30 -8.39
N LEU A 61 -3.35 4.22 -7.41
CA LEU A 61 -3.44 4.90 -6.12
C LEU A 61 -2.98 6.36 -6.18
N HIS A 62 -2.39 6.81 -7.29
CA HIS A 62 -1.74 8.12 -7.45
C HIS A 62 -0.62 8.38 -6.43
N LEU A 63 0.18 7.36 -6.13
CA LEU A 63 1.34 7.49 -5.25
C LEU A 63 2.46 8.27 -5.97
N GLY A 64 3.19 9.07 -5.20
CA GLY A 64 4.39 9.77 -5.66
C GLY A 64 5.68 9.04 -5.26
N PRO A 65 6.84 9.50 -5.73
CA PRO A 65 8.14 8.94 -5.35
C PRO A 65 8.37 8.97 -3.84
N GLY A 66 8.94 7.91 -3.28
CA GLY A 66 9.18 7.73 -1.84
C GLY A 66 10.22 8.69 -1.23
N ASP A 67 11.02 9.35 -2.06
CA ASP A 67 12.04 10.32 -1.67
C ASP A 67 11.54 11.79 -1.73
N GLN A 68 10.29 12.01 -2.12
CA GLN A 68 9.65 13.33 -2.22
C GLN A 68 8.48 13.43 -1.25
N PRO A 69 8.00 14.63 -0.84
CA PRO A 69 6.82 14.74 0.02
C PRO A 69 5.62 13.93 -0.49
N PRO A 70 4.91 13.18 0.36
CA PRO A 70 3.85 12.27 -0.09
C PRO A 70 2.65 13.08 -0.61
N PRO A 71 2.17 12.84 -1.85
CA PRO A 71 0.98 13.50 -2.35
C PRO A 71 -0.26 13.09 -1.55
N PHE A 72 -1.26 13.97 -1.49
CA PHE A 72 -2.56 13.61 -0.95
C PHE A 72 -3.40 12.90 -2.02
N ILE A 73 -3.80 11.66 -1.76
CA ILE A 73 -4.45 10.78 -2.74
C ILE A 73 -5.97 10.67 -2.56
N GLY A 74 -6.55 11.55 -1.73
CA GLY A 74 -7.97 11.62 -1.44
C GLY A 74 -8.45 10.60 -0.39
N ALA A 75 -9.76 10.45 -0.26
CA ALA A 75 -10.38 9.52 0.69
C ALA A 75 -10.44 8.10 0.10
N ARG A 76 -9.41 7.28 0.37
CA ARG A 76 -9.30 5.92 -0.18
C ARG A 76 -9.67 4.81 0.81
N ILE A 77 -9.72 5.10 2.11
CA ILE A 77 -10.06 4.08 3.11
C ILE A 77 -11.57 4.07 3.34
N THR A 78 -12.17 2.88 3.33
CA THR A 78 -13.55 2.67 3.77
C THR A 78 -13.56 1.73 4.97
N MET A 79 -14.28 2.11 6.01
CA MET A 79 -14.47 1.28 7.19
C MET A 79 -15.94 0.88 7.32
N ARG A 80 -16.20 -0.41 7.49
CA ARG A 80 -17.52 -0.95 7.83
C ARG A 80 -17.38 -2.01 8.90
N ARG A 81 -17.69 -1.64 10.14
CA ARG A 81 -17.37 -2.47 11.33
C ARG A 81 -15.86 -2.75 11.31
N ARG A 82 -15.44 -4.01 11.51
CA ARG A 82 -14.03 -4.43 11.47
C ARG A 82 -13.47 -4.71 10.07
N LEU A 83 -14.26 -4.49 9.01
CA LEU A 83 -13.78 -4.61 7.64
C LEU A 83 -13.24 -3.26 7.18
N VAL A 84 -11.94 -3.20 6.90
CA VAL A 84 -11.27 -2.04 6.33
C VAL A 84 -10.85 -2.36 4.91
N THR A 85 -11.16 -1.46 3.98
CA THR A 85 -10.77 -1.60 2.58
C THR A 85 -10.05 -0.34 2.09
N LEU A 86 -9.10 -0.55 1.19
CA LEU A 86 -8.42 0.48 0.40
C LEU A 86 -8.98 0.44 -1.02
N ASP A 87 -9.56 1.56 -1.45
CA ASP A 87 -9.92 1.79 -2.84
C ASP A 87 -8.66 2.14 -3.64
N TYR A 88 -8.27 1.23 -4.53
CA TYR A 88 -7.09 1.38 -5.38
C TYR A 88 -7.43 1.79 -6.82
N GLY A 89 -8.64 2.28 -7.07
CA GLY A 89 -9.07 2.83 -8.35
C GLY A 89 -9.71 1.83 -9.32
N HIS A 90 -9.85 0.55 -8.94
CA HIS A 90 -10.55 -0.44 -9.76
C HIS A 90 -12.08 -0.27 -9.67
N GLU A 91 -12.77 -0.32 -10.81
CA GLU A 91 -14.22 -0.03 -10.89
C GLU A 91 -15.08 -0.96 -10.04
N GLN A 92 -14.72 -2.25 -9.96
CA GLN A 92 -15.51 -3.29 -9.29
C GLN A 92 -14.91 -3.83 -7.97
N TYR A 93 -13.63 -3.56 -7.69
CA TYR A 93 -12.92 -4.24 -6.60
C TYR A 93 -12.18 -3.25 -5.71
N VAL A 94 -12.08 -3.61 -4.43
CA VAL A 94 -11.28 -2.91 -3.41
C VAL A 94 -10.32 -3.90 -2.76
N MET A 95 -9.22 -3.40 -2.20
CA MET A 95 -8.27 -4.22 -1.45
C MET A 95 -8.70 -4.29 0.01
N THR A 96 -8.88 -5.49 0.56
CA THR A 96 -9.16 -5.67 1.99
C THR A 96 -7.86 -5.64 2.78
N LEU A 97 -7.83 -4.84 3.86
CA LEU A 97 -6.68 -4.82 4.76
C LEU A 97 -6.76 -6.00 5.75
N PRO A 98 -5.67 -6.78 5.92
CA PRO A 98 -5.66 -7.86 6.89
C PRO A 98 -5.63 -7.29 8.32
N ALA A 99 -6.70 -7.56 9.07
CA ALA A 99 -6.89 -7.30 10.50
C ALA A 99 -5.96 -6.25 11.15
N PRO A 100 -6.19 -4.94 10.89
CA PRO A 100 -5.45 -3.88 11.58
C PRO A 100 -5.65 -3.93 13.10
N SER A 101 -4.69 -3.41 13.86
CA SER A 101 -4.82 -3.31 15.33
C SER A 101 -5.95 -2.36 15.72
N GLU A 102 -6.52 -2.55 16.92
CA GLU A 102 -7.58 -1.67 17.44
C GLU A 102 -7.13 -0.20 17.54
N ASP A 103 -5.87 0.06 17.89
CA ASP A 103 -5.30 1.42 17.93
C ASP A 103 -5.23 2.06 16.54
N TRP A 104 -4.87 1.27 15.52
CA TRP A 104 -4.85 1.73 14.13
C TRP A 104 -6.26 2.06 13.65
N LEU A 105 -7.24 1.19 13.96
CA LEU A 105 -8.65 1.42 13.66
C LEU A 105 -9.13 2.70 14.33
N ALA A 106 -8.81 2.90 15.61
CA ALA A 106 -9.21 4.08 16.36
C ALA A 106 -8.64 5.39 15.78
N LEU A 107 -7.39 5.39 15.28
CA LEU A 107 -6.81 6.55 14.58
C LEU A 107 -7.62 6.88 13.32
N VAL A 108 -7.85 5.88 12.48
CA VAL A 108 -8.52 6.07 11.19
C VAL A 108 -10.00 6.44 11.38
N GLU A 109 -10.68 5.91 12.41
CA GLU A 109 -12.05 6.28 12.77
C GLU A 109 -12.18 7.74 13.23
N ARG A 110 -11.16 8.28 13.92
CA ARG A 110 -11.09 9.72 14.27
C ARG A 110 -10.86 10.62 13.06
N GLY A 111 -10.58 10.04 11.90
CA GLY A 111 -10.30 10.76 10.66
C GLY A 111 -8.84 11.18 10.53
N GLU A 112 -7.93 10.57 11.29
CA GLU A 112 -6.50 10.80 11.15
C GLU A 112 -5.99 10.36 9.78
N LEU A 113 -4.88 10.95 9.38
CA LEU A 113 -4.23 10.64 8.11
C LEU A 113 -3.61 9.23 8.16
N CYS A 114 -3.65 8.57 7.01
CA CYS A 114 -2.98 7.31 6.77
C CYS A 114 -1.97 7.45 5.64
N ARG A 115 -0.70 7.10 5.89
CA ARG A 115 0.33 7.01 4.85
C ARG A 115 0.31 5.62 4.23
N VAL A 116 0.24 5.57 2.91
CA VAL A 116 0.40 4.33 2.14
C VAL A 116 1.79 4.36 1.53
N ALA A 117 2.61 3.35 1.83
CA ALA A 117 3.90 3.11 1.21
C ALA A 117 3.85 1.80 0.44
N LEU A 118 4.34 1.80 -0.79
CA LEU A 118 4.39 0.65 -1.68
C LEU A 118 5.84 0.43 -2.12
N VAL A 119 6.30 -0.82 -2.04
CA VAL A 119 7.60 -1.24 -2.57
C VAL A 119 7.37 -2.07 -3.82
N ALA A 120 7.87 -1.61 -4.97
CA ALA A 120 7.68 -2.28 -6.26
C ALA A 120 8.53 -3.55 -6.37
N ALA A 121 9.75 -3.52 -5.83
CA ALA A 121 10.64 -4.66 -5.82
C ALA A 121 10.09 -5.78 -4.92
N PRO A 122 10.04 -7.03 -5.39
CA PRO A 122 9.55 -8.14 -4.59
C PRO A 122 10.48 -8.45 -3.42
N LEU A 123 9.89 -8.90 -2.30
CA LEU A 123 10.61 -9.36 -1.11
C LEU A 123 10.04 -10.69 -0.65
N THR A 124 10.88 -11.70 -0.47
CA THR A 124 10.42 -13.04 -0.08
C THR A 124 9.79 -13.04 1.32
N LEU A 125 8.80 -13.93 1.54
CA LEU A 125 8.06 -14.02 2.81
C LEU A 125 8.88 -14.48 4.01
N ASP A 126 10.07 -15.05 3.78
CA ASP A 126 11.00 -15.52 4.81
C ASP A 126 12.01 -14.43 5.24
N ALA A 127 11.84 -13.20 4.75
CA ALA A 127 12.64 -12.08 5.18
C ALA A 127 12.38 -11.77 6.67
N ASP A 128 13.45 -11.70 7.45
CA ASP A 128 13.42 -11.17 8.81
C ASP A 128 13.37 -9.63 8.80
N GLN A 129 13.24 -9.03 9.98
CA GLN A 129 13.16 -7.57 10.12
C GLN A 129 14.35 -6.85 9.48
N ALA A 130 15.58 -7.36 9.68
CA ALA A 130 16.77 -6.72 9.14
C ALA A 130 16.80 -6.75 7.61
N LYS A 131 16.35 -7.86 7.00
CA LYS A 131 16.18 -7.98 5.55
C LYS A 131 15.08 -7.07 5.02
N HIS A 132 13.97 -6.94 5.74
CA HIS A 132 12.91 -5.99 5.41
C HIS A 132 13.44 -4.54 5.39
N ASP A 133 14.15 -4.12 6.43
CA ASP A 133 14.69 -2.77 6.53
C ASP A 133 15.72 -2.47 5.45
N ALA A 134 16.63 -3.43 5.20
CA ALA A 134 17.61 -3.33 4.13
C ALA A 134 16.95 -3.25 2.74
N HIS A 135 15.93 -4.09 2.48
CA HIS A 135 15.20 -4.11 1.22
C HIS A 135 14.46 -2.81 0.95
N VAL A 136 13.78 -2.26 1.96
CA VAL A 136 13.10 -0.96 1.84
C VAL A 136 14.10 0.15 1.56
N THR A 137 15.25 0.15 2.26
CA THR A 137 16.30 1.15 2.07
C THR A 137 16.91 1.08 0.66
N GLU A 138 17.25 -0.11 0.19
CA GLU A 138 17.79 -0.31 -1.16
C GLU A 138 16.76 0.07 -2.23
N SER A 139 15.51 -0.34 -2.03
CA SER A 139 14.41 0.00 -2.94
C SER A 139 14.19 1.50 -3.02
N LEU A 140 14.28 2.22 -1.89
CA LEU A 140 14.18 3.67 -1.87
C LEU A 140 15.32 4.31 -2.68
N ALA A 141 16.56 3.88 -2.46
CA ALA A 141 17.73 4.36 -3.22
C ALA A 141 17.61 4.09 -4.73
N ARG A 142 16.87 3.06 -5.13
CA ARG A 142 16.60 2.69 -6.53
C ARG A 142 15.34 3.33 -7.11
N GLY A 143 14.61 4.16 -6.35
CA GLY A 143 13.35 4.77 -6.80
C GLY A 143 12.20 3.76 -6.98
N LEU A 144 12.22 2.67 -6.20
CA LEU A 144 11.23 1.59 -6.22
C LEU A 144 10.25 1.67 -5.05
N VAL A 145 10.31 2.74 -4.27
CA VAL A 145 9.35 3.04 -3.21
C VAL A 145 8.48 4.20 -3.69
N MET A 146 7.17 4.02 -3.56
CA MET A 146 6.19 5.06 -3.83
C MET A 146 5.28 5.22 -2.63
N TRP A 147 4.83 6.43 -2.35
CA TRP A 147 3.98 6.71 -1.20
C TRP A 147 2.96 7.82 -1.44
N GLY A 148 1.99 7.90 -0.54
CA GLY A 148 0.93 8.90 -0.57
C GLY A 148 0.19 8.96 0.76
N THR A 149 -0.60 10.01 0.93
CA THR A 149 -1.39 10.27 2.14
C THR A 149 -2.87 10.20 1.83
N THR A 150 -3.60 9.37 2.56
CA THR A 150 -5.05 9.15 2.45
C THR A 150 -5.74 9.33 3.80
N HIS A 151 -7.05 9.22 3.81
CA HIS A 151 -7.87 9.17 5.03
C HIS A 151 -9.12 8.32 4.79
N ALA A 152 -9.84 8.01 5.86
CA ALA A 152 -11.13 7.34 5.76
C ALA A 152 -12.21 8.25 5.18
N ARG A 153 -13.04 7.67 4.30
CA ARG A 153 -14.28 8.31 3.83
C ARG A 153 -15.20 8.55 5.04
N ARG A 154 -15.57 9.81 5.26
CA ARG A 154 -16.60 10.15 6.25
C ARG A 154 -17.94 9.63 5.75
N ARG A 155 -18.63 8.87 6.59
CA ARG A 155 -20.07 8.59 6.38
C ARG A 155 -20.83 9.82 6.84
N PHE A 156 -21.55 10.45 5.92
CA PHE A 156 -22.58 11.43 6.25
C PHE A 156 -23.87 10.71 6.63
#